data_AF-A0A9Q4HBT2-F1
#
_entry.id   AF-A0A9Q4HBT2-F1
#
_cell.length_a   1.000
_cell.length_b   1.000
_cell.length_c   1.000
_cell.angle_alpha   90.00
_cell.angle_beta   90.00
_cell.angle_gamma   90.00
#
_symmetry.space_group_name_H-M   'P 1'
#
loop_
_entity.id
_entity.type
_entity.pdbx_description
1 polymer ?
#
loop_
_entity_poly.entity_id
_entity_poly.type
_entity_poly.pdbx_seq_one_letter_code
_entity_poly.pdbx_strand_id
1 'polypeptide(L)'
;DEAYWLDTFKGELPILDLPTDFERPAERSFAGERVMFGLDKQMTAQIKSLLAETDTTMYMFLLAAFNVLLSKYASQDDIIVGSPTAGRTHPDLQDVPGMFVNTVALRTAPAGDKTFAQFLEEVKTASLQAFEHQGYPLEELIEKLPLTRDTSRSPLFSVMFNMQNMEIPSLRLGDLKISSYSMLHHVAKFDLSLEAVERE
;
A
#
# COMPACT_ATOMS: atom_id res chain seq x y z
N ASP A 1 -14.90 -0.17 14.49
CA ASP A 1 -14.22 -0.03 13.19
C ASP A 1 -14.95 0.92 12.25
N GLU A 2 -16.23 0.70 11.92
CA GLU A 2 -16.97 1.58 10.99
C GLU A 2 -16.86 3.08 11.32
N ALA A 3 -17.14 3.47 12.58
CA ALA A 3 -17.12 4.88 12.98
C ALA A 3 -15.75 5.55 12.76
N TYR A 4 -14.65 4.81 12.98
CA TYR A 4 -13.30 5.28 12.73
C TYR A 4 -13.07 5.55 11.24
N TRP A 5 -13.46 4.61 10.39
CA TRP A 5 -13.29 4.75 8.94
C TRP A 5 -14.13 5.86 8.37
N LEU A 6 -15.40 5.95 8.77
CA LEU A 6 -16.27 7.05 8.36
C LEU A 6 -15.75 8.40 8.84
N ASP A 7 -15.07 8.48 10.00
CA ASP A 7 -14.43 9.70 10.50
C ASP A 7 -13.18 10.08 9.71
N THR A 8 -12.30 9.11 9.45
CA THR A 8 -11.06 9.28 8.66
C THR A 8 -11.34 9.79 7.24
N PHE A 9 -12.44 9.34 6.66
CA PHE A 9 -12.88 9.70 5.31
C PHE A 9 -13.99 10.77 5.28
N LYS A 10 -14.13 11.55 6.36
CA LYS A 10 -14.97 12.76 6.32
C LYS A 10 -14.40 13.81 5.37
N GLY A 11 -15.30 14.65 4.88
CA GLY A 11 -14.96 15.77 4.01
C GLY A 11 -14.80 15.36 2.55
N GLU A 12 -14.08 16.19 1.81
CA GLU A 12 -13.73 15.93 0.41
C GLU A 12 -12.72 14.78 0.33
N LEU A 13 -12.90 13.88 -0.63
CA LEU A 13 -12.03 12.73 -0.84
C LEU A 13 -11.11 13.03 -2.03
N PRO A 14 -9.77 13.01 -1.85
CA PRO A 14 -8.85 13.32 -2.92
C PRO A 14 -8.88 12.24 -4.00
N ILE A 15 -8.96 12.67 -5.26
CA ILE A 15 -8.67 11.81 -6.41
C ILE A 15 -7.22 12.08 -6.80
N LEU A 16 -6.39 11.05 -6.72
CA LEU A 16 -4.98 11.17 -7.08
C LEU A 16 -4.82 11.50 -8.58
N ASP A 17 -4.17 12.62 -8.86
CA ASP A 17 -3.97 13.15 -10.21
C ASP A 17 -2.50 13.10 -10.63
N LEU A 18 -2.01 11.89 -10.89
CA LEU A 18 -0.66 11.71 -11.40
C LEU A 18 -0.54 12.21 -12.84
N PRO A 19 0.57 12.88 -13.21
CA PRO A 19 0.84 13.20 -14.59
C PRO A 19 0.98 11.90 -15.40
N THR A 20 0.27 11.83 -16.53
CA THR A 20 0.22 10.66 -17.41
C THR A 20 0.72 11.03 -18.79
N ASP A 21 1.43 10.11 -19.44
CA ASP A 21 1.95 10.32 -20.80
C ASP A 21 0.85 10.25 -21.88
N PHE A 22 -0.28 9.61 -21.56
CA PHE A 22 -1.42 9.41 -22.45
C PHE A 22 -2.73 9.74 -21.73
N GLU A 23 -3.74 10.16 -22.49
CA GLU A 23 -5.09 10.41 -21.96
C GLU A 23 -5.65 9.15 -21.28
N ARG A 24 -6.28 9.35 -20.12
CA ARG A 24 -6.95 8.27 -19.40
C ARG A 24 -8.12 7.73 -20.24
N PRO A 25 -8.17 6.42 -20.54
CA PRO A 25 -9.31 5.83 -21.23
C PRO A 25 -10.61 5.91 -20.39
N ALA A 26 -11.76 6.00 -21.05
CA ALA A 26 -13.08 6.06 -20.38
C ALA A 26 -13.41 4.77 -19.58
N GLU A 27 -12.85 3.64 -20.01
CA GLU A 27 -12.95 2.36 -19.31
C GLU A 27 -11.56 1.92 -18.87
N ARG A 28 -11.47 1.39 -17.66
CA ARG A 28 -10.21 0.95 -17.09
C ARG A 28 -9.54 -0.13 -17.94
N SER A 29 -8.30 0.14 -18.37
CA SER A 29 -7.40 -0.88 -18.91
C SER A 29 -6.66 -1.57 -17.76
N PHE A 30 -6.45 -2.88 -17.90
CA PHE A 30 -5.62 -3.67 -16.99
C PHE A 30 -4.23 -3.97 -17.55
N ALA A 31 -3.90 -3.46 -18.73
CA ALA A 31 -2.54 -3.60 -19.28
C ALA A 31 -1.55 -2.90 -18.35
N GLY A 32 -0.50 -3.61 -17.95
CA GLY A 32 0.52 -3.10 -17.04
C GLY A 32 1.89 -3.65 -17.35
N GLU A 33 2.91 -3.03 -16.76
CA GLU A 33 4.30 -3.47 -16.85
C GLU A 33 4.96 -3.33 -15.48
N ARG A 34 6.06 -4.07 -15.25
CA ARG A 34 6.79 -4.03 -13.98
C ARG A 34 8.21 -3.50 -14.18
N VAL A 35 8.56 -2.48 -13.39
CA VAL A 35 9.94 -2.02 -13.26
C VAL A 35 10.47 -2.44 -11.90
N MET A 36 11.69 -2.98 -11.87
CA MET A 36 12.37 -3.40 -10.64
C MET A 36 13.62 -2.58 -10.43
N PHE A 37 13.80 -2.11 -9.21
CA PHE A 37 15.00 -1.45 -8.73
C PHE A 37 15.24 -1.84 -7.27
N GLY A 38 16.44 -1.60 -6.76
CA GLY A 38 16.82 -1.95 -5.40
C GLY A 38 17.54 -0.82 -4.69
N LEU A 39 17.37 -0.77 -3.38
CA LEU A 39 18.23 0.04 -2.51
C LEU A 39 19.50 -0.75 -2.22
N ASP A 40 20.65 -0.09 -2.28
CA ASP A 40 21.90 -0.74 -1.91
C ASP A 40 21.99 -0.96 -0.38
N LYS A 41 23.01 -1.72 0.03
CA LYS A 41 23.23 -2.05 1.44
C LYS A 41 23.50 -0.83 2.31
N GLN A 42 24.14 0.20 1.76
CA GLN A 42 24.50 1.41 2.50
C GLN A 42 23.25 2.24 2.80
N MET A 43 22.42 2.50 1.80
CA MET A 43 21.14 3.20 1.94
C MET A 43 20.21 2.42 2.89
N THR A 44 20.14 1.10 2.72
CA THR A 44 19.31 0.24 3.59
C THR A 44 19.75 0.32 5.05
N ALA A 45 21.07 0.32 5.32
CA ALA A 45 21.59 0.47 6.67
C ALA A 45 21.26 1.83 7.29
N GLN A 46 21.36 2.92 6.51
CA GLN A 46 21.00 4.27 6.96
C GLN A 46 19.52 4.37 7.31
N ILE A 47 18.64 3.77 6.50
CA ILE A 47 17.21 3.69 6.79
C ILE A 47 17.00 2.93 8.10
N LYS A 48 17.60 1.74 8.28
CA LYS A 48 17.47 0.96 9.51
C LYS A 48 17.91 1.71 10.77
N SER A 49 18.96 2.53 10.68
CA SER A 49 19.36 3.42 11.78
C SER A 49 18.26 4.43 12.13
N LEU A 50 17.67 5.09 11.13
CA LEU A 50 16.56 6.03 11.33
C LEU A 50 15.31 5.34 11.93
N LEU A 51 15.00 4.12 11.47
CA LEU A 51 13.88 3.34 12.00
C LEU A 51 14.01 3.10 13.51
N ALA A 52 15.23 2.80 13.98
CA ALA A 52 15.52 2.60 15.39
C ALA A 52 15.39 3.89 16.22
N GLU A 53 15.73 5.04 15.64
CA GLU A 53 15.61 6.35 16.31
C GLU A 53 14.16 6.85 16.41
N THR A 54 13.32 6.47 15.44
CA THR A 54 11.93 6.96 15.31
C THR A 54 10.88 5.94 15.78
N ASP A 55 11.31 4.74 16.20
CA ASP A 55 10.41 3.64 16.55
C ASP A 55 9.40 3.37 15.43
N THR A 56 9.89 3.26 14.19
CA THR A 56 9.09 2.98 13.00
C THR A 56 9.55 1.72 12.29
N THR A 57 8.71 1.22 11.38
CA THR A 57 9.01 0.03 10.58
C THR A 57 9.45 0.41 9.18
N MET A 58 10.15 -0.50 8.49
CA MET A 58 10.49 -0.32 7.07
C MET A 58 9.24 -0.11 6.21
N TYR A 59 8.13 -0.79 6.54
CA TYR A 59 6.83 -0.57 5.91
C TYR A 59 6.39 0.89 6.02
N MET A 60 6.42 1.47 7.23
CA MET A 60 6.00 2.86 7.47
C MET A 60 6.90 3.85 6.75
N PHE A 61 8.22 3.62 6.75
CA PHE A 61 9.18 4.48 6.07
C PHE A 61 8.97 4.48 4.55
N LEU A 62 8.84 3.29 3.94
CA LEU A 62 8.63 3.17 2.50
C LEU A 62 7.26 3.73 2.07
N LEU A 63 6.22 3.52 2.89
CA LEU A 63 4.92 4.15 2.66
C LEU A 63 5.00 5.68 2.75
N ALA A 64 5.73 6.23 3.71
CA ALA A 64 5.94 7.67 3.83
C ALA A 64 6.71 8.22 2.62
N ALA A 65 7.80 7.57 2.22
CA ALA A 65 8.56 7.94 1.02
C ALA A 65 7.69 7.87 -0.25
N PHE A 66 6.83 6.86 -0.36
CA PHE A 66 5.90 6.72 -1.47
C PHE A 66 4.86 7.84 -1.49
N ASN A 67 4.25 8.20 -0.36
CA ASN A 67 3.32 9.33 -0.29
C ASN A 67 4.01 10.65 -0.66
N VAL A 68 5.25 10.89 -0.22
CA VAL A 68 6.02 12.08 -0.62
C VAL A 68 6.28 12.09 -2.13
N LEU A 69 6.60 10.94 -2.73
CA LEU A 69 6.76 10.83 -4.17
C LEU A 69 5.46 11.19 -4.89
N LEU A 70 4.34 10.57 -4.51
CA LEU A 70 3.02 10.82 -5.10
C LEU A 70 2.61 12.29 -4.97
N SER A 71 2.82 12.89 -3.79
CA SER A 71 2.56 14.30 -3.53
C SER A 71 3.31 15.21 -4.49
N LYS A 72 4.62 14.95 -4.68
CA LYS A 72 5.46 15.75 -5.58
C LYS A 72 5.06 15.63 -7.05
N TYR A 73 4.62 14.46 -7.49
CA TYR A 73 4.19 14.25 -8.87
C TYR A 73 2.80 14.82 -9.12
N ALA A 74 1.86 14.63 -8.20
CA ALA A 74 0.48 15.08 -8.34
C ALA A 74 0.25 16.53 -7.89
N SER A 75 1.22 17.15 -7.19
CA SER A 75 1.04 18.43 -6.50
C SER A 75 -0.15 18.42 -5.54
N GLN A 76 -0.28 17.33 -4.77
CA GLN A 76 -1.38 17.10 -3.83
C GLN A 76 -0.83 16.81 -2.43
N ASP A 77 -1.50 17.35 -1.41
CA ASP A 77 -1.10 17.25 0.00
C ASP A 77 -2.06 16.36 0.81
N ASP A 78 -2.97 15.63 0.15
CA ASP A 78 -3.89 14.66 0.74
C ASP A 78 -3.96 13.44 -0.18
N ILE A 79 -3.52 12.29 0.32
CA ILE A 79 -3.29 11.09 -0.48
C ILE A 79 -3.88 9.87 0.22
N ILE A 80 -4.61 9.07 -0.54
CA ILE A 80 -5.13 7.77 -0.10
C ILE A 80 -4.37 6.67 -0.84
N VAL A 81 -3.67 5.82 -0.09
CA VAL A 81 -2.97 4.63 -0.59
C VAL A 81 -3.64 3.38 -0.04
N GLY A 82 -3.98 2.42 -0.89
CA GLY A 82 -4.44 1.12 -0.42
C GLY A 82 -3.27 0.26 0.03
N SER A 83 -3.45 -0.49 1.12
CA SER A 83 -2.49 -1.50 1.57
C SER A 83 -3.21 -2.80 1.91
N PRO A 84 -2.78 -3.95 1.34
CA PRO A 84 -3.33 -5.23 1.72
C PRO A 84 -2.91 -5.59 3.15
N THR A 85 -3.78 -6.28 3.87
CA THR A 85 -3.48 -6.94 5.14
C THR A 85 -3.78 -8.43 5.01
N ALA A 86 -3.07 -9.27 5.76
CA ALA A 86 -3.30 -10.71 5.71
C ALA A 86 -4.71 -11.11 6.20
N GLY A 87 -5.34 -10.26 7.02
CA GLY A 87 -6.63 -10.50 7.68
C GLY A 87 -6.68 -11.74 8.58
N ARG A 88 -5.52 -12.29 8.92
CA ARG A 88 -5.35 -13.42 9.85
C ARG A 88 -4.97 -12.90 11.23
N THR A 89 -5.87 -12.14 11.85
CA THR A 89 -5.62 -11.48 13.16
C THR A 89 -5.66 -12.46 14.34
N HIS A 90 -6.30 -13.61 14.18
CA HIS A 90 -6.35 -14.67 15.19
C HIS A 90 -5.34 -15.79 14.86
N PRO A 91 -4.58 -16.31 15.85
CA PRO A 91 -3.60 -17.39 15.64
C PRO A 91 -4.16 -18.61 14.91
N ASP A 92 -5.39 -19.02 15.25
CA ASP A 92 -6.06 -20.17 14.64
C ASP A 92 -6.29 -20.03 13.13
N LEU A 93 -6.20 -18.82 12.57
CA LEU A 93 -6.38 -18.56 11.14
C LEU A 93 -5.06 -18.62 10.36
N GLN A 94 -3.90 -18.71 11.02
CA GLN A 94 -2.59 -18.61 10.37
C GLN A 94 -2.36 -19.69 9.32
N ASP A 95 -2.81 -20.93 9.57
CA ASP A 95 -2.62 -22.08 8.68
C ASP A 95 -3.89 -22.48 7.90
N VAL A 96 -4.98 -21.71 8.03
CA VAL A 96 -6.25 -22.04 7.39
C VAL A 96 -6.24 -21.63 5.92
N PRO A 97 -6.52 -22.55 4.97
CA PRO A 97 -6.73 -22.18 3.57
C PRO A 97 -8.02 -21.37 3.42
N GLY A 98 -7.95 -20.18 2.82
CA GLY A 98 -9.11 -19.32 2.61
C GLY A 98 -8.75 -17.89 2.19
N MET A 99 -9.77 -17.15 1.76
CA MET A 99 -9.65 -15.73 1.41
C MET A 99 -9.81 -14.88 2.68
N PHE A 100 -8.68 -14.49 3.26
CA PHE A 100 -8.64 -13.62 4.44
C PHE A 100 -8.06 -12.24 4.14
N VAL A 101 -7.43 -12.06 2.97
CA VAL A 101 -6.79 -10.79 2.62
C VAL A 101 -7.84 -9.69 2.62
N ASN A 102 -7.63 -8.65 3.43
CA ASN A 102 -8.38 -7.41 3.38
C ASN A 102 -7.49 -6.31 2.80
N THR A 103 -8.07 -5.16 2.46
CA THR A 103 -7.31 -3.97 2.08
C THR A 103 -7.74 -2.80 2.95
N VAL A 104 -6.78 -2.15 3.60
CA VAL A 104 -7.02 -0.90 4.33
C VAL A 104 -6.66 0.29 3.45
N ALA A 105 -7.41 1.37 3.55
CA ALA A 105 -7.12 2.61 2.86
C ALA A 105 -6.43 3.58 3.83
N LEU A 106 -5.20 3.96 3.52
CA LEU A 106 -4.36 4.83 4.35
C LEU A 106 -4.41 6.26 3.78
N ARG A 107 -5.16 7.15 4.43
CA ARG A 107 -5.22 8.57 4.10
C ARG A 107 -4.17 9.33 4.91
N THR A 108 -3.28 10.06 4.24
CA THR A 108 -2.21 10.83 4.88
C THR A 108 -2.02 12.17 4.17
N ALA A 109 -1.44 13.15 4.88
CA ALA A 109 -1.29 14.51 4.39
C ALA A 109 0.20 14.94 4.30
N PRO A 110 0.91 14.60 3.20
CA PRO A 110 2.33 14.94 2.97
C PRO A 110 2.58 16.43 2.65
N ALA A 111 2.00 17.33 3.43
CA ALA A 111 2.10 18.79 3.25
C ALA A 111 3.54 19.29 3.22
N GLY A 112 3.82 20.25 2.32
CA GLY A 112 5.18 20.74 2.04
C GLY A 112 5.87 21.52 3.17
N ASP A 113 5.14 21.88 4.22
CA ASP A 113 5.66 22.56 5.41
C ASP A 113 6.16 21.60 6.50
N LYS A 114 5.92 20.29 6.36
CA LYS A 114 6.37 19.25 7.30
C LYS A 114 7.78 18.77 6.97
N THR A 115 8.57 18.50 8.00
CA THR A 115 9.77 17.67 7.85
C THR A 115 9.37 16.22 7.60
N PHE A 116 10.27 15.44 6.97
CA PHE A 116 10.02 14.02 6.75
C PHE A 116 9.78 13.26 8.06
N ALA A 117 10.49 13.61 9.15
CA ALA A 117 10.30 12.97 10.45
C ALA A 117 8.90 13.20 11.04
N GLN A 118 8.36 14.43 10.91
CA GLN A 118 6.99 14.73 11.34
C GLN A 118 5.96 13.95 10.51
N PHE A 119 6.17 13.88 9.20
CA PHE A 119 5.28 13.12 8.33
C PHE A 119 5.37 11.61 8.57
N LEU A 120 6.56 11.09 8.86
CA LEU A 120 6.76 9.69 9.19
C LEU A 120 5.98 9.29 10.47
N GLU A 121 5.93 10.16 11.48
CA GLU A 121 5.14 9.93 12.70
C GLU A 121 3.62 9.94 12.42
N GLU A 122 3.16 10.78 11.51
CA GLU A 122 1.78 10.77 11.04
C GLU A 122 1.46 9.44 10.33
N VAL A 123 2.35 8.98 9.44
CA VAL A 123 2.20 7.70 8.74
C VAL A 123 2.23 6.52 9.73
N LYS A 124 3.08 6.57 10.76
CA LYS A 124 3.09 5.59 11.86
C LYS A 124 1.72 5.54 12.54
N THR A 125 1.21 6.69 12.97
CA THR A 125 -0.08 6.80 13.65
C THR A 125 -1.22 6.29 12.78
N ALA A 126 -1.31 6.74 11.52
CA ALA A 126 -2.34 6.32 10.57
C ALA A 126 -2.26 4.81 10.27
N SER A 127 -1.06 4.26 10.13
CA SER A 127 -0.86 2.82 9.89
C SER A 127 -1.32 1.98 11.08
N LEU A 128 -0.95 2.37 12.31
CA LEU A 128 -1.35 1.65 13.51
C LEU A 128 -2.86 1.65 13.70
N GLN A 129 -3.50 2.82 13.55
CA GLN A 129 -4.95 2.96 13.66
C GLN A 129 -5.69 2.17 12.56
N ALA A 130 -5.19 2.22 11.31
CA ALA A 130 -5.74 1.41 10.23
C ALA A 130 -5.61 -0.10 10.48
N PHE A 131 -4.50 -0.56 11.06
CA PHE A 131 -4.31 -1.96 11.40
C PHE A 131 -5.14 -2.39 12.62
N GLU A 132 -5.40 -1.52 13.57
CA GLU A 132 -6.34 -1.76 14.66
C GLU A 132 -7.77 -1.97 14.14
N HIS A 133 -8.16 -1.23 13.09
CA HIS A 133 -9.49 -1.28 12.47
C HIS A 133 -9.55 -2.10 11.17
N GLN A 134 -8.54 -2.95 10.90
CA GLN A 134 -8.44 -3.73 9.65
C GLN A 134 -9.51 -4.82 9.49
N GLY A 135 -10.33 -5.06 10.52
CA GLY A 135 -11.44 -6.01 10.47
C GLY A 135 -12.65 -5.50 9.67
N TYR A 136 -12.71 -4.20 9.37
CA TYR A 136 -13.80 -3.63 8.58
C TYR A 136 -13.59 -3.88 7.08
N PRO A 137 -14.58 -4.44 6.36
CA PRO A 137 -14.46 -4.68 4.92
C PRO A 137 -14.35 -3.37 4.13
N LEU A 138 -13.42 -3.31 3.18
CA LEU A 138 -13.25 -2.15 2.30
C LEU A 138 -14.49 -1.90 1.45
N GLU A 139 -15.16 -2.96 1.00
CA GLU A 139 -16.36 -2.89 0.18
C GLU A 139 -17.50 -2.19 0.92
N GLU A 140 -17.70 -2.51 2.21
CA GLU A 140 -18.70 -1.84 3.04
C GLU A 140 -18.36 -0.37 3.27
N LEU A 141 -17.07 -0.04 3.40
CA LEU A 141 -16.63 1.35 3.50
C LEU A 141 -16.97 2.12 2.22
N ILE A 142 -16.61 1.58 1.06
CA ILE A 142 -16.88 2.19 -0.27
C ILE A 142 -18.38 2.45 -0.45
N GLU A 143 -19.24 1.53 -0.04
CA GLU A 143 -20.70 1.69 -0.16
C GLU A 143 -21.26 2.85 0.67
N LYS A 144 -20.60 3.21 1.78
CA LYS A 144 -21.05 4.27 2.71
C LYS A 144 -20.43 5.63 2.43
N LEU A 145 -19.35 5.69 1.65
CA LEU A 145 -18.69 6.94 1.31
C LEU A 145 -19.40 7.64 0.13
N PRO A 146 -19.43 9.00 0.11
CA PRO A 146 -20.04 9.77 -0.97
C PRO A 146 -19.14 9.82 -2.22
N LEU A 147 -18.82 8.64 -2.77
CA LEU A 147 -17.90 8.50 -3.89
C LEU A 147 -18.59 8.80 -5.23
N THR A 148 -17.88 9.52 -6.10
CA THR A 148 -18.34 9.72 -7.48
C THR A 148 -18.01 8.47 -8.29
N ARG A 149 -19.01 7.94 -9.00
CA ARG A 149 -18.81 6.76 -9.86
C ARG A 149 -17.97 7.13 -11.08
N ASP A 150 -16.76 6.60 -11.14
CA ASP A 150 -15.85 6.71 -12.28
C ASP A 150 -15.41 5.30 -12.71
N THR A 151 -15.74 4.89 -13.94
CA THR A 151 -15.39 3.56 -14.47
C THR A 151 -13.94 3.46 -14.93
N SER A 152 -13.22 4.57 -15.01
CA SER A 152 -11.81 4.63 -15.38
C SER A 152 -10.87 4.46 -14.18
N ARG A 153 -11.40 4.50 -12.94
CA ARG A 153 -10.63 4.49 -11.69
C ARG A 153 -11.17 3.49 -10.68
N SER A 154 -10.31 3.16 -9.72
CA SER A 154 -10.72 2.47 -8.50
C SER A 154 -11.42 3.48 -7.56
N PRO A 155 -12.49 3.08 -6.86
CA PRO A 155 -13.43 4.01 -6.24
C PRO A 155 -12.86 4.89 -5.10
N LEU A 156 -11.90 4.37 -4.31
CA LEU A 156 -11.36 5.11 -3.15
C LEU A 156 -9.89 5.52 -3.28
N PHE A 157 -9.08 4.68 -3.95
CA PHE A 157 -7.66 4.94 -4.17
C PHE A 157 -7.24 4.36 -5.51
N SER A 158 -6.32 5.04 -6.20
CA SER A 158 -5.80 4.62 -7.50
C SER A 158 -4.43 3.93 -7.41
N VAL A 159 -3.82 3.92 -6.22
CA VAL A 159 -2.48 3.37 -6.00
C VAL A 159 -2.44 2.44 -4.80
N MET A 160 -1.55 1.46 -4.86
CA MET A 160 -1.33 0.46 -3.81
C MET A 160 0.11 0.47 -3.32
N PHE A 161 0.28 0.22 -2.03
CA PHE A 161 1.56 -0.12 -1.43
C PHE A 161 1.46 -1.48 -0.76
N ASN A 162 2.46 -2.33 -0.97
CA ASN A 162 2.55 -3.63 -0.33
C ASN A 162 4.00 -3.93 0.02
N MET A 163 4.25 -4.43 1.23
CA MET A 163 5.56 -4.95 1.62
C MET A 163 5.44 -6.43 1.90
N GLN A 164 6.12 -7.24 1.11
CA GLN A 164 6.14 -8.69 1.27
C GLN A 164 7.36 -9.10 2.09
N ASN A 165 7.10 -9.62 3.29
CA ASN A 165 8.13 -10.18 4.18
C ASN A 165 8.09 -11.71 4.21
N MET A 166 7.43 -12.35 3.24
CA MET A 166 7.34 -13.81 3.20
C MET A 166 8.42 -14.38 2.28
N GLU A 167 9.26 -15.25 2.84
CA GLU A 167 10.11 -16.11 2.04
C GLU A 167 9.23 -17.06 1.22
N ILE A 168 9.50 -17.18 -0.08
CA ILE A 168 8.92 -18.26 -0.89
C ILE A 168 9.66 -19.53 -0.50
N PRO A 169 9.04 -20.49 0.22
CA PRO A 169 9.75 -21.66 0.67
C PRO A 169 10.17 -22.49 -0.54
N SER A 170 11.42 -22.96 -0.58
CA SER A 170 11.77 -24.02 -1.52
C SER A 170 11.12 -25.31 -1.03
N LEU A 171 10.13 -25.81 -1.77
CA LEU A 171 9.47 -27.06 -1.42
C LEU A 171 10.41 -28.22 -1.80
N ARG A 172 10.61 -29.17 -0.88
CA ARG A 172 11.29 -30.43 -1.18
C ARG A 172 10.28 -31.57 -1.18
N LEU A 173 10.34 -32.40 -2.22
CA LEU A 173 9.53 -33.60 -2.35
C LEU A 173 10.47 -34.80 -2.55
N GLY A 174 10.92 -35.41 -1.45
CA GLY A 174 12.02 -36.37 -1.47
C GLY A 174 13.31 -35.71 -1.97
N ASP A 175 13.88 -36.26 -3.05
CA ASP A 175 15.09 -35.73 -3.69
C ASP A 175 14.82 -34.57 -4.66
N LEU A 176 13.54 -34.23 -4.91
CA LEU A 176 13.17 -33.14 -5.80
C LEU A 176 13.20 -31.79 -5.06
N LYS A 177 13.95 -30.83 -5.60
CA LYS A 177 13.91 -29.42 -5.21
C LYS A 177 12.95 -28.67 -6.13
N ILE A 178 11.87 -28.15 -5.57
CA ILE A 178 10.91 -27.31 -6.27
C ILE A 178 11.22 -25.85 -5.92
N SER A 179 11.31 -25.01 -6.95
CA SER A 179 11.52 -23.57 -6.84
C SER A 179 10.44 -22.83 -7.61
N SER A 180 10.13 -21.61 -7.18
CA SER A 180 9.21 -20.75 -7.92
C SER A 180 9.77 -20.42 -9.31
N TYR A 181 8.88 -20.45 -10.29
CA TYR A 181 9.14 -19.88 -11.62
C TYR A 181 8.41 -18.55 -11.69
N SER A 182 9.16 -17.45 -11.84
CA SER A 182 8.55 -16.13 -11.95
C SER A 182 7.89 -16.00 -13.31
N MET A 183 6.56 -15.83 -13.32
CA MET A 183 5.85 -15.36 -14.50
C MET A 183 5.73 -13.85 -14.42
N LEU A 184 6.15 -13.16 -15.48
CA LEU A 184 5.89 -11.74 -15.64
C LEU A 184 4.39 -11.58 -15.94
N HIS A 185 3.68 -10.93 -15.02
CA HIS A 185 2.28 -10.57 -15.23
C HIS A 185 2.23 -9.15 -15.77
N HIS A 186 1.79 -8.99 -17.03
CA HIS A 186 1.56 -7.69 -17.66
C HIS A 186 0.19 -7.10 -17.29
N VAL A 187 -0.18 -7.21 -16.01
CA VAL A 187 -1.49 -6.82 -15.49
C VAL A 187 -1.33 -5.83 -14.33
N ALA A 188 -1.96 -4.67 -14.46
CA ALA A 188 -2.05 -3.66 -13.41
C ALA A 188 -3.50 -3.47 -12.96
N LYS A 189 -3.79 -3.78 -11.69
CA LYS A 189 -5.12 -3.58 -11.08
C LYS A 189 -5.32 -2.19 -10.49
N PHE A 190 -4.28 -1.35 -10.52
CA PHE A 190 -4.18 0.00 -9.97
C PHE A 190 -3.28 0.80 -10.91
N ASP A 191 -3.40 2.13 -10.90
CA ASP A 191 -2.58 2.97 -11.77
C ASP A 191 -1.09 2.79 -11.43
N LEU A 192 -0.77 2.62 -10.15
CA LEU A 192 0.56 2.27 -9.67
C LEU A 192 0.45 1.34 -8.46
N SER A 193 1.25 0.28 -8.46
CA SER A 193 1.44 -0.61 -7.30
C SER A 193 2.92 -0.65 -6.96
N LEU A 194 3.28 -0.19 -5.76
CA LEU A 194 4.62 -0.33 -5.23
C LEU A 194 4.70 -1.59 -4.36
N GLU A 195 5.45 -2.58 -4.83
CA GLU A 195 5.76 -3.79 -4.07
C GLU A 195 7.20 -3.72 -3.54
N ALA A 196 7.35 -3.69 -2.22
CA ALA A 196 8.63 -3.78 -1.54
C ALA A 196 8.89 -5.21 -1.05
N VAL A 197 10.13 -5.67 -1.18
CA VAL A 197 10.60 -6.95 -0.65
C VAL A 197 11.97 -6.72 -0.04
N GLU A 198 12.17 -7.15 1.19
CA GLU A 198 13.51 -7.21 1.78
C GLU A 198 14.19 -8.51 1.36
N ARG A 199 15.42 -8.41 0.83
CA ARG A 199 16.25 -9.56 0.45
C ARG A 199 17.54 -9.52 1.25
N GLU A 200 17.94 -10.67 1.81
CA GLU A 200 19.23 -10.84 2.47
C GLU A 200 20.42 -10.87 1.49
#